data_AF-A0A2T4V0K6-F1
#
_entry.id   AF-A0A2T4V0K6-F1
#
_cell.length_a   1.000
_cell.length_b   1.000
_cell.length_c   1.000
_cell.angle_alpha   90.00
_cell.angle_beta   90.00
_cell.angle_gamma   90.00
#
_symmetry.space_group_name_H-M   'P 1'
#
loop_
_entity.id
_entity.type
_entity.pdbx_description
1 polymer ?
#
loop_
_entity_poly.entity_id
_entity_poly.type
_entity_poly.pdbx_seq_one_letter_code
_entity_poly.pdbx_strand_id
1 'polypeptide(L)'
;MNARHEEKNTTQRFQWSRWGGPGLALLLLAGAGTYTLVARRAPVGAAPEQSAPPAEGRTPESSTAKAAGSVRAPPRSAPATSAAPVAPQATGAASAPAVALTEAEQAQELAQHREAVRQAARTYRTGRFNAFFREEPFLKEFAQGGPAQLAALKAELSDPAALTSLSADTQFLQNKPEAVLDRMSMIDILYSMAPKDPAARDTMVELLLEPVDRGLPDTAKKGLVGEKYDLLFRLAQLDRQLALDSYARLDSPKMKSLLREALMAGLAESGATMDEVQRLMRTL
;
A
#
# COMPACT_ATOMS: atom_id res chain seq x y z
N MET A 1 22.28 -5.69 -47.98
CA MET A 1 21.30 -4.65 -47.62
C MET A 1 19.97 -5.32 -47.35
N ASN A 2 19.61 -5.54 -46.08
CA ASN A 2 18.30 -6.05 -45.69
C ASN A 2 17.86 -5.27 -44.44
N ALA A 3 16.94 -4.32 -44.64
CA ALA A 3 16.25 -3.60 -43.59
C ALA A 3 14.82 -4.13 -43.51
N ARG A 4 14.40 -4.68 -42.37
CA ARG A 4 13.00 -4.95 -42.07
C ARG A 4 12.71 -4.69 -40.59
N HIS A 5 12.06 -3.56 -40.37
CA HIS A 5 10.99 -3.26 -39.42
C HIS A 5 11.02 -3.94 -38.05
N GLU A 6 11.52 -3.20 -37.05
CA GLU A 6 11.10 -3.33 -35.66
C GLU A 6 9.76 -2.60 -35.47
N GLU A 7 8.70 -3.36 -35.18
CA GLU A 7 7.43 -2.83 -34.65
C GLU A 7 7.63 -2.37 -33.21
N LYS A 8 7.70 -1.06 -33.01
CA LYS A 8 7.61 -0.45 -31.68
C LYS A 8 6.16 -0.41 -31.24
N ASN A 9 5.74 -1.45 -30.51
CA ASN A 9 4.54 -1.42 -29.68
C ASN A 9 4.74 -0.39 -28.55
N THR A 10 4.40 0.86 -28.85
CA THR A 10 4.45 1.97 -27.91
C THR A 10 3.06 2.06 -27.28
N THR A 11 2.84 1.34 -26.18
CA THR A 11 1.64 1.50 -25.37
C THR A 11 1.66 2.90 -24.74
N GLN A 12 0.92 3.82 -25.35
CA GLN A 12 0.59 5.12 -24.78
C GLN A 12 -0.19 4.90 -23.47
N ARG A 13 0.52 4.81 -22.34
CA ARG A 13 -0.11 4.97 -21.03
C ARG A 13 -0.52 6.43 -20.90
N PHE A 14 -1.83 6.67 -20.95
CA PHE A 14 -2.45 7.96 -20.64
C PHE A 14 -1.99 8.42 -19.25
N GLN A 15 -1.12 9.44 -19.22
CA GLN A 15 -0.81 10.21 -18.02
C GLN A 15 -1.97 11.17 -17.72
N TRP A 16 -3.01 10.68 -17.05
CA TRP A 16 -4.11 11.49 -16.52
C TRP A 16 -4.24 11.22 -15.02
N SER A 17 -3.33 11.80 -14.22
CA SER A 17 -3.45 11.87 -12.77
C SER A 17 -2.41 12.84 -12.19
N ARG A 18 -2.48 14.11 -12.59
CA ARG A 18 -1.63 15.19 -12.04
C ARG A 18 -2.40 16.23 -11.21
N TRP A 19 -3.68 15.98 -10.91
CA TRP A 19 -4.56 16.94 -10.23
C TRP A 19 -5.44 16.34 -9.12
N GLY A 20 -5.20 15.10 -8.70
CA GLY A 20 -5.83 14.50 -7.51
C GLY A 20 -4.93 14.67 -6.29
N GLY A 21 -4.82 15.91 -5.78
CA GLY A 21 -3.99 16.21 -4.61
C GLY A 21 -4.45 15.51 -3.31
N PRO A 22 -3.66 15.60 -2.22
CA PRO A 22 -3.84 14.92 -0.93
C PRO A 22 -5.07 15.36 -0.10
N GLY A 23 -6.12 15.90 -0.74
CA GLY A 23 -7.31 16.42 -0.07
C GLY A 23 -8.31 15.35 0.40
N LEU A 24 -8.22 14.11 -0.09
CA LEU A 24 -9.23 13.08 0.16
C LEU A 24 -9.09 12.39 1.53
N ALA A 25 -7.87 12.17 2.03
CA ALA A 25 -7.64 11.63 3.39
C ALA A 25 -8.10 12.61 4.51
N LEU A 26 -8.29 13.87 4.14
CA LEU A 26 -8.44 15.00 5.05
C LEU A 26 -9.93 15.41 5.21
N LEU A 27 -10.82 15.02 4.29
CA LEU A 27 -12.26 15.32 4.35
C LEU A 27 -13.06 14.50 5.38
N LEU A 28 -12.56 13.34 5.83
CA LEU A 28 -13.33 12.44 6.71
C LEU A 28 -13.08 12.65 8.22
N LEU A 29 -12.07 13.43 8.61
CA LEU A 29 -11.80 13.76 10.02
C LEU A 29 -12.78 14.79 10.61
N ALA A 30 -13.62 15.43 9.78
CA ALA A 30 -14.67 16.35 10.22
C ALA A 30 -16.02 15.67 10.51
N GLY A 31 -16.21 14.40 10.14
CA GLY A 31 -17.53 13.73 10.17
C GLY A 31 -17.84 12.89 11.41
N ALA A 32 -16.87 12.62 12.29
CA ALA A 32 -17.04 11.68 13.41
C ALA A 32 -17.57 12.33 14.72
N GLY A 33 -18.21 13.50 14.64
CA GLY A 33 -18.55 14.33 15.81
C GLY A 33 -20.01 14.77 15.98
N THR A 34 -20.97 14.33 15.14
CA THR A 34 -22.35 14.89 15.18
C THR A 34 -23.48 13.86 15.14
N TYR A 35 -23.26 12.61 15.54
CA TYR A 35 -24.36 11.62 15.68
C TYR A 35 -24.70 11.33 17.14
N THR A 36 -25.07 12.36 17.89
CA THR A 36 -25.96 12.21 19.06
C THR A 36 -26.97 13.34 19.04
N LEU A 37 -28.25 12.98 19.23
CA LEU A 37 -29.46 13.84 19.35
C LEU A 37 -30.20 14.21 18.06
N VAL A 38 -30.95 13.26 17.48
CA VAL A 38 -32.39 13.47 17.22
C VAL A 38 -33.15 12.18 17.51
N ALA A 39 -33.73 12.11 18.70
CA ALA A 39 -34.79 11.17 19.03
C ALA A 39 -36.15 11.77 18.65
N ARG A 40 -37.03 10.89 18.16
CA ARG A 40 -38.50 10.96 18.24
C ARG A 40 -39.18 12.19 17.61
N ARG A 41 -39.73 11.98 16.41
CA ARG A 41 -41.17 12.19 16.16
C ARG A 41 -41.63 11.43 14.91
N ALA A 42 -42.45 10.40 15.09
CA ALA A 42 -43.39 9.94 14.07
C ALA A 42 -44.54 10.96 13.96
N PRO A 43 -45.15 11.10 12.77
CA PRO A 43 -46.43 10.42 12.53
C PRO A 43 -46.54 9.84 11.10
N VAL A 44 -47.10 8.62 10.95
CA VAL A 44 -48.47 8.34 10.44
C VAL A 44 -48.71 8.85 9.02
N GLY A 45 -48.89 7.92 8.07
CA GLY A 45 -49.70 8.18 6.87
C GLY A 45 -49.20 7.52 5.58
N ALA A 46 -49.99 6.54 5.10
CA ALA A 46 -50.16 6.11 3.70
C ALA A 46 -49.05 5.28 3.03
N ALA A 47 -49.31 3.97 2.96
CA ALA A 47 -49.13 3.15 1.75
C ALA A 47 -50.53 3.02 1.06
N PRO A 48 -50.73 2.32 -0.08
CA PRO A 48 -49.79 1.73 -1.06
C PRO A 48 -50.18 2.03 -2.54
N GLU A 49 -49.33 1.69 -3.51
CA GLU A 49 -49.72 1.30 -4.90
C GLU A 49 -48.46 0.70 -5.57
N GLN A 50 -48.24 -0.62 -5.54
CA GLN A 50 -48.74 -1.63 -6.49
C GLN A 50 -48.70 -1.23 -7.96
N SER A 51 -47.67 -1.70 -8.69
CA SER A 51 -47.80 -2.18 -10.07
C SER A 51 -46.57 -2.99 -10.50
N ALA A 52 -46.82 -4.26 -10.78
CA ALA A 52 -46.06 -5.22 -11.60
C ALA A 52 -47.13 -6.06 -12.35
N PRO A 53 -46.84 -6.96 -13.31
CA PRO A 53 -45.72 -7.16 -14.27
C PRO A 53 -46.29 -7.18 -15.74
N PRO A 54 -45.74 -7.82 -16.82
CA PRO A 54 -45.32 -9.24 -17.00
C PRO A 54 -43.89 -9.37 -17.63
N ALA A 55 -43.09 -10.43 -17.45
CA ALA A 55 -43.17 -11.86 -17.84
C ALA A 55 -42.98 -12.15 -19.36
N GLU A 56 -42.21 -13.22 -19.62
CA GLU A 56 -41.85 -13.91 -20.90
C GLU A 56 -40.44 -13.57 -21.47
N GLY A 57 -39.56 -14.53 -21.81
CA GLY A 57 -39.72 -15.98 -21.85
C GLY A 57 -38.43 -16.77 -22.16
N ARG A 58 -38.55 -18.08 -21.90
CA ARG A 58 -38.02 -19.29 -22.55
C ARG A 58 -36.55 -19.37 -23.05
N THR A 59 -35.85 -20.30 -22.40
CA THR A 59 -34.78 -21.25 -22.80
C THR A 59 -35.00 -21.98 -24.15
N PRO A 60 -34.18 -22.97 -24.58
CA PRO A 60 -32.74 -23.30 -24.33
C PRO A 60 -31.97 -23.52 -25.66
N GLU A 61 -30.65 -23.72 -25.63
CA GLU A 61 -30.05 -24.65 -26.61
C GLU A 61 -28.76 -25.32 -26.12
N SER A 62 -28.70 -26.60 -26.47
CA SER A 62 -27.77 -27.65 -26.07
C SER A 62 -26.66 -27.78 -27.12
N SER A 63 -25.43 -28.09 -26.72
CA SER A 63 -24.58 -28.94 -27.56
C SER A 63 -23.52 -29.69 -26.75
N THR A 64 -23.70 -31.00 -26.73
CA THR A 64 -22.79 -32.07 -26.31
C THR A 64 -21.84 -32.47 -27.45
N ALA A 65 -20.55 -32.67 -27.17
CA ALA A 65 -19.69 -33.74 -27.73
C ALA A 65 -18.31 -33.68 -27.03
N LYS A 66 -17.82 -34.67 -26.27
CA LYS A 66 -17.51 -36.09 -26.54
C LYS A 66 -16.14 -36.28 -27.22
N ALA A 67 -15.23 -36.93 -26.48
CA ALA A 67 -14.18 -37.91 -26.87
C ALA A 67 -12.89 -37.64 -26.06
N ALA A 68 -12.52 -38.43 -25.05
CA ALA A 68 -12.02 -39.81 -25.09
C ALA A 68 -10.70 -39.97 -25.88
N GLY A 69 -9.59 -40.14 -25.16
CA GLY A 69 -8.27 -40.43 -25.73
C GLY A 69 -7.27 -40.85 -24.65
N SER A 70 -7.39 -42.09 -24.18
CA SER A 70 -6.47 -42.78 -23.28
C SER A 70 -5.40 -43.53 -24.09
N VAL A 71 -4.10 -43.25 -23.92
CA VAL A 71 -2.97 -44.14 -24.27
C VAL A 71 -1.75 -43.77 -23.38
N ARG A 72 -1.47 -44.51 -22.30
CA ARG A 72 -0.49 -45.63 -22.16
C ARG A 72 0.98 -45.21 -21.91
N ALA A 73 1.44 -45.35 -20.66
CA ALA A 73 2.84 -45.63 -20.26
C ALA A 73 3.17 -47.13 -20.52
N PRO A 74 4.39 -47.71 -20.33
CA PRO A 74 5.61 -47.30 -19.57
C PRO A 74 6.94 -47.76 -20.27
N PRO A 75 8.03 -48.27 -19.61
CA PRO A 75 8.95 -47.78 -18.56
C PRO A 75 10.45 -47.80 -19.04
N ARG A 76 11.40 -47.68 -18.08
CA ARG A 76 12.84 -48.11 -18.07
C ARG A 76 13.86 -47.03 -18.49
N SER A 77 15.01 -46.79 -17.85
CA SER A 77 15.80 -47.51 -16.82
C SER A 77 16.69 -46.53 -16.04
N ALA A 78 16.98 -46.84 -14.77
CA ALA A 78 18.21 -46.43 -14.10
C ALA A 78 19.38 -47.34 -14.54
N PRO A 79 20.63 -46.86 -14.44
CA PRO A 79 21.48 -47.47 -13.42
C PRO A 79 22.34 -46.46 -12.63
N ALA A 80 22.69 -46.92 -11.43
CA ALA A 80 23.60 -46.32 -10.49
C ALA A 80 25.04 -46.24 -11.00
N THR A 81 25.87 -45.41 -10.36
CA THR A 81 27.00 -45.84 -9.50
C THR A 81 28.14 -44.79 -9.52
N SER A 82 28.50 -44.33 -8.32
CA SER A 82 29.81 -43.87 -7.84
C SER A 82 30.62 -42.83 -8.62
N ALA A 83 30.92 -41.69 -7.98
CA ALA A 83 32.22 -41.46 -7.34
C ALA A 83 32.36 -40.01 -6.85
N ALA A 84 32.32 -39.81 -5.53
CA ALA A 84 33.21 -38.85 -4.87
C ALA A 84 34.61 -39.52 -4.81
N PRO A 85 35.75 -38.80 -4.77
CA PRO A 85 36.03 -37.74 -3.81
C PRO A 85 36.98 -36.62 -4.31
N VAL A 86 37.43 -35.81 -3.35
CA VAL A 86 38.63 -34.95 -3.30
C VAL A 86 38.32 -33.46 -3.33
N ALA A 87 38.09 -32.97 -2.12
CA ALA A 87 38.31 -31.60 -1.72
C ALA A 87 39.79 -31.21 -1.90
N PRO A 88 40.10 -30.06 -2.51
CA PRO A 88 41.27 -29.29 -2.16
C PRO A 88 40.95 -28.49 -0.89
N GLN A 89 41.62 -28.84 0.21
CA GLN A 89 41.80 -27.95 1.35
C GLN A 89 42.45 -26.65 0.87
N ALA A 90 41.65 -25.61 0.68
CA ALA A 90 42.14 -24.25 0.66
C ALA A 90 42.29 -23.82 2.12
N THR A 91 43.56 -23.83 2.54
CA THR A 91 44.17 -23.11 3.66
C THR A 91 43.38 -21.88 4.11
N GLY A 92 43.26 -21.77 5.43
CA GLY A 92 42.53 -20.71 6.10
C GLY A 92 42.97 -19.31 5.67
N ALA A 93 42.05 -18.61 5.02
CA ALA A 93 41.89 -17.20 5.30
C ALA A 93 41.13 -17.13 6.63
N ALA A 94 41.86 -16.89 7.71
CA ALA A 94 41.27 -16.45 8.96
C ALA A 94 40.29 -15.32 8.62
N SER A 95 38.99 -15.63 8.71
CA SER A 95 37.96 -14.61 8.69
C SER A 95 38.30 -13.74 9.89
N ALA A 96 38.86 -12.56 9.62
CA ALA A 96 38.96 -11.52 10.62
C ALA A 96 37.57 -11.42 11.27
N PRO A 97 37.49 -11.43 12.61
CA PRO A 97 36.19 -11.26 13.25
C PRO A 97 35.65 -9.93 12.74
N ALA A 98 34.50 -9.99 12.05
CA ALA A 98 33.73 -8.79 11.80
C ALA A 98 33.54 -8.13 13.16
N VAL A 99 34.20 -6.99 13.36
CA VAL A 99 34.13 -6.24 14.61
C VAL A 99 32.68 -5.89 14.78
N ALA A 100 31.98 -6.63 15.64
CA ALA A 100 30.59 -6.37 15.94
C ALA A 100 30.53 -4.97 16.53
N LEU A 101 29.90 -4.05 15.80
CA LEU A 101 29.65 -2.69 16.27
C LEU A 101 29.00 -2.76 17.64
N THR A 102 29.45 -1.91 18.55
CA THR A 102 28.81 -1.77 19.86
C THR A 102 27.36 -1.33 19.70
N GLU A 103 26.49 -1.66 20.65
CA GLU A 103 25.08 -1.24 20.61
C GLU A 103 24.92 0.28 20.45
N ALA A 104 25.86 1.04 21.02
CA ALA A 104 25.89 2.50 20.91
C ALA A 104 26.17 2.98 19.47
N GLU A 105 27.11 2.34 18.76
CA GLU A 105 27.43 2.66 17.38
C GLU A 105 26.26 2.32 16.44
N GLN A 106 25.60 1.17 16.65
CA GLN A 106 24.42 0.79 15.88
C GLN A 106 23.25 1.75 16.10
N ALA A 107 23.03 2.20 17.34
CA ALA A 107 21.99 3.19 17.65
C ALA A 107 22.29 4.54 16.98
N GLN A 108 23.55 4.96 16.94
CA GLN A 108 23.97 6.19 16.29
C GLN A 108 23.81 6.11 14.76
N GLU A 109 24.19 4.99 14.15
CA GLU A 109 24.01 4.75 12.71
C GLU A 109 22.52 4.78 12.33
N LEU A 110 21.66 4.11 13.10
CA LEU A 110 20.21 4.15 12.89
C LEU A 110 19.66 5.59 13.02
N ALA A 111 20.12 6.35 14.01
CA ALA A 111 19.70 7.75 14.17
C ALA A 111 20.11 8.62 12.98
N GLN A 112 21.30 8.41 12.41
CA GLN A 112 21.75 9.10 11.20
C GLN A 112 20.88 8.74 10.00
N HIS A 113 20.55 7.45 9.81
CA HIS A 113 19.65 7.04 8.74
C HIS A 113 18.25 7.62 8.89
N ARG A 114 17.69 7.65 10.11
CA ARG A 114 16.38 8.25 10.39
C ARG A 114 16.36 9.76 10.08
N GLU A 115 17.42 10.48 10.44
CA GLU A 115 17.58 11.89 10.07
C GLU A 115 17.65 12.07 8.54
N ALA A 116 18.42 11.24 7.85
CA ALA A 116 18.53 11.27 6.39
C ALA A 116 17.16 11.04 5.72
N VAL A 117 16.34 10.11 6.25
CA VAL A 117 14.95 9.91 5.78
C VAL A 117 14.11 11.16 5.98
N ARG A 118 14.18 11.81 7.16
CA ARG A 118 13.44 13.05 7.41
C ARG A 118 13.83 14.17 6.44
N GLN A 119 15.12 14.31 6.15
CA GLN A 119 15.63 15.28 5.17
C GLN A 119 15.18 14.95 3.75
N ALA A 120 15.21 13.67 3.36
CA ALA A 120 14.70 13.20 2.08
C ALA A 120 13.20 13.49 1.93
N ALA A 121 12.39 13.22 2.97
CA ALA A 121 10.96 13.50 2.97
C ALA A 121 10.67 14.99 2.74
N ARG A 122 11.38 15.89 3.43
CA ARG A 122 11.25 17.35 3.25
C ARG A 122 11.67 17.80 1.85
N THR A 123 12.76 17.24 1.34
CA THR A 123 13.25 17.53 -0.02
C THR A 123 12.24 17.06 -1.08
N TYR A 124 11.68 15.86 -0.91
CA TYR A 124 10.65 15.33 -1.81
C TYR A 124 9.38 16.19 -1.75
N ARG A 125 8.92 16.55 -0.55
CA ARG A 125 7.74 17.41 -0.33
C ARG A 125 7.85 18.76 -1.03
N THR A 126 8.99 19.43 -0.85
CA THR A 126 9.23 20.75 -1.44
C THR A 126 9.50 20.64 -2.94
N GLY A 127 10.22 19.59 -3.34
CA GLY A 127 10.55 19.28 -4.72
C GLY A 127 9.35 18.97 -5.59
N ARG A 128 8.38 18.16 -5.13
CA ARG A 128 7.28 17.67 -6.00
C ARG A 128 6.43 18.77 -6.63
N PHE A 129 6.41 19.97 -6.04
CA PHE A 129 5.69 21.14 -6.56
C PHE A 129 6.58 22.08 -7.39
N ASN A 130 7.87 21.77 -7.51
CA ASN A 130 8.84 22.51 -8.28
C ASN A 130 9.01 21.89 -9.68
N ALA A 131 8.85 22.70 -10.73
CA ALA A 131 9.00 22.25 -12.12
C ALA A 131 10.39 21.69 -12.45
N PHE A 132 11.42 22.04 -11.68
CA PHE A 132 12.79 21.58 -11.86
C PHE A 132 13.14 20.35 -11.03
N PHE A 133 12.24 19.90 -10.15
CA PHE A 133 12.50 18.70 -9.36
C PHE A 133 12.48 17.46 -10.23
N ARG A 134 13.55 16.70 -10.15
CA ARG A 134 13.73 15.45 -10.89
C ARG A 134 13.47 14.29 -9.94
N GLU A 135 12.20 13.90 -9.87
CA GLU A 135 11.74 12.84 -8.96
C GLU A 135 12.46 11.50 -9.19
N GLU A 136 12.55 11.05 -10.44
CA GLU A 136 13.17 9.74 -10.76
C GLU A 136 14.65 9.66 -10.34
N PRO A 137 15.51 10.65 -10.64
CA PRO A 137 16.87 10.71 -10.08
C PRO A 137 16.90 10.72 -8.55
N PHE A 138 16.03 11.51 -7.91
CA PHE A 138 15.94 11.58 -6.45
C PHE A 138 15.60 10.20 -5.85
N LEU A 139 14.59 9.50 -6.37
CA LEU A 139 14.20 8.18 -5.89
C LEU A 139 15.29 7.14 -6.15
N LYS A 140 16.02 7.25 -7.27
CA LYS A 140 17.18 6.40 -7.56
C LYS A 140 18.32 6.64 -6.58
N GLU A 141 18.58 7.89 -6.19
CA GLU A 141 19.58 8.23 -5.17
C GLU A 141 19.15 7.71 -3.79
N PHE A 142 17.89 7.93 -3.41
CA PHE A 142 17.34 7.40 -2.16
C PHE A 142 17.47 5.88 -2.08
N ALA A 143 17.15 5.17 -3.18
CA ALA A 143 17.27 3.72 -3.26
C ALA A 143 18.72 3.19 -3.22
N GLN A 144 19.73 4.03 -3.50
CA GLN A 144 21.15 3.62 -3.37
C GLN A 144 21.56 3.36 -1.92
N GLY A 145 20.85 3.95 -0.95
CA GLY A 145 20.99 3.57 0.47
C GLY A 145 20.52 2.15 0.79
N GLY A 146 19.89 1.46 -0.18
CA GLY A 146 19.55 0.05 -0.11
C GLY A 146 18.55 -0.30 1.00
N PRO A 147 18.58 -1.56 1.48
CA PRO A 147 17.65 -2.03 2.52
C PRO A 147 17.71 -1.23 3.83
N ALA A 148 18.88 -0.66 4.17
CA ALA A 148 19.05 0.15 5.37
C ALA A 148 18.21 1.43 5.32
N GLN A 149 18.14 2.08 4.15
CA GLN A 149 17.36 3.30 3.99
C GLN A 149 15.86 3.03 4.10
N LEU A 150 15.38 1.93 3.51
CA LEU A 150 13.99 1.52 3.62
C LEU A 150 13.63 1.10 5.06
N ALA A 151 14.52 0.37 5.73
CA ALA A 151 14.36 -0.01 7.13
C ALA A 151 14.31 1.22 8.04
N ALA A 152 15.15 2.23 7.80
CA ALA A 152 15.12 3.49 8.54
C ALA A 152 13.83 4.28 8.26
N LEU A 153 13.33 4.26 7.02
CA LEU A 153 12.05 4.90 6.69
C LEU A 153 10.90 4.23 7.42
N LYS A 154 10.85 2.89 7.39
CA LYS A 154 9.88 2.12 8.16
C LYS A 154 9.99 2.45 9.65
N ALA A 155 11.19 2.46 10.23
CA ALA A 155 11.40 2.76 11.64
C ALA A 155 10.92 4.18 12.01
N GLU A 156 11.15 5.17 11.14
CA GLU A 156 10.66 6.53 11.32
C GLU A 156 9.12 6.59 11.26
N LEU A 157 8.49 5.87 10.34
CA LEU A 157 7.02 5.78 10.24
C LEU A 157 6.38 4.94 11.34
N SER A 158 7.06 3.95 11.91
CA SER A 158 6.54 3.18 13.05
C SER A 158 6.67 3.94 14.38
N ASP A 159 7.54 4.95 14.48
CA ASP A 159 7.70 5.75 15.69
C ASP A 159 6.63 6.87 15.79
N PRO A 160 5.71 6.84 16.77
CA PRO A 160 4.68 7.85 16.92
C PRO A 160 5.17 9.12 17.64
N ALA A 161 6.43 9.20 18.10
CA ALA A 161 6.91 10.27 18.98
C ALA A 161 6.61 11.68 18.43
N ALA A 162 6.85 11.90 17.14
CA ALA A 162 6.58 13.19 16.49
C ALA A 162 5.08 13.56 16.45
N LEU A 163 4.18 12.58 16.48
CA LEU A 163 2.74 12.80 16.56
C LEU A 163 2.27 13.00 18.01
N THR A 164 2.94 12.37 18.97
CA THR A 164 2.62 12.53 20.40
C THR A 164 2.96 13.91 20.96
N SER A 165 3.89 14.63 20.33
CA SER A 165 4.25 16.00 20.71
C SER A 165 3.28 17.05 20.19
N LEU A 166 2.30 16.67 19.37
CA LEU A 166 1.28 17.58 18.85
C LEU A 166 0.30 17.98 19.94
N SER A 167 -0.14 19.25 19.90
CA SER A 167 -1.13 19.76 20.84
C SER A 167 -2.48 19.03 20.70
N ALA A 168 -3.23 18.91 21.79
CA ALA A 168 -4.53 18.24 21.82
C ALA A 168 -5.59 18.91 20.93
N ASP A 169 -5.47 20.22 20.71
CA ASP A 169 -6.33 21.05 19.86
C ASP A 169 -5.84 21.16 18.40
N THR A 170 -4.83 20.37 18.02
CA THR A 170 -4.29 20.39 16.65
C THR A 170 -5.38 20.07 15.62
N GLN A 171 -5.63 21.04 14.74
CA GLN A 171 -6.50 20.84 13.59
C GLN A 171 -5.64 20.54 12.35
N PHE A 172 -5.58 19.27 11.95
CA PHE A 172 -4.66 18.80 10.90
C PHE A 172 -4.83 19.54 9.55
N LEU A 173 -6.07 19.91 9.19
CA LEU A 173 -6.37 20.57 7.92
C LEU A 173 -5.89 22.02 7.88
N GLN A 174 -6.13 22.73 8.97
CA GLN A 174 -5.86 24.16 9.10
C GLN A 174 -4.39 24.40 9.40
N ASN A 175 -3.86 23.67 10.39
CA ASN A 175 -2.52 23.93 10.94
C ASN A 175 -1.43 23.21 10.14
N LYS A 176 -1.77 22.13 9.42
CA LYS A 176 -0.84 21.32 8.61
C LYS A 176 0.52 21.10 9.32
N PRO A 177 0.51 20.45 10.50
CA PRO A 177 1.71 20.35 11.32
C PRO A 177 2.84 19.64 10.57
N GLU A 178 4.07 20.16 10.70
CA GLU A 178 5.25 19.67 9.99
C GLU A 178 5.49 18.17 10.20
N ALA A 179 5.29 17.67 11.42
CA ALA A 179 5.41 16.24 11.73
C ALA A 179 4.53 15.35 10.84
N VAL A 180 3.30 15.79 10.54
CA VAL A 180 2.37 15.05 9.69
C VAL A 180 2.76 15.19 8.23
N LEU A 181 3.14 16.40 7.80
CA LEU A 181 3.57 16.64 6.43
C LEU A 181 4.83 15.84 6.06
N ASP A 182 5.80 15.74 6.98
CA ASP A 182 7.01 14.94 6.81
C ASP A 182 6.64 13.45 6.64
N ARG A 183 5.76 12.92 7.50
CA ARG A 183 5.30 11.53 7.44
C ARG A 183 4.48 11.20 6.19
N MET A 184 3.59 12.10 5.75
CA MET A 184 2.89 11.99 4.46
C MET A 184 3.88 11.94 3.29
N SER A 185 4.96 12.71 3.37
CA SER A 185 5.98 12.73 2.32
C SER A 185 6.85 11.47 2.32
N MET A 186 7.06 10.84 3.47
CA MET A 186 7.69 9.50 3.55
C MET A 186 6.79 8.43 2.91
N ILE A 187 5.47 8.50 3.12
CA ILE A 187 4.50 7.62 2.45
C ILE A 187 4.49 7.89 0.93
N ASP A 188 4.58 9.15 0.51
CA ASP A 188 4.75 9.52 -0.91
C ASP A 188 5.99 8.86 -1.52
N ILE A 189 7.13 8.88 -0.82
CA ILE A 189 8.37 8.22 -1.26
C ILE A 189 8.16 6.71 -1.39
N LEU A 190 7.58 6.05 -0.38
CA LEU A 190 7.29 4.60 -0.42
C LEU A 190 6.44 4.24 -1.63
N TYR A 191 5.35 4.98 -1.84
CA TYR A 191 4.45 4.76 -2.96
C TYR A 191 5.14 4.94 -4.31
N SER A 192 6.01 5.94 -4.44
CA SER A 192 6.72 6.21 -5.68
C SER A 192 7.78 5.14 -5.99
N MET A 193 8.32 4.48 -4.96
CA MET A 193 9.25 3.36 -5.09
C MET A 193 8.56 2.01 -5.37
N ALA A 194 7.38 1.77 -4.77
CA ALA A 194 6.68 0.49 -4.78
C ALA A 194 6.40 -0.16 -6.17
N PRO A 195 6.23 0.58 -7.28
CA PRO A 195 6.13 -0.02 -8.62
C PRO A 195 7.40 -0.76 -9.06
N LYS A 196 8.57 -0.33 -8.60
CA LYS A 196 9.89 -0.86 -9.02
C LYS A 196 10.56 -1.66 -7.90
N ASP A 197 10.17 -1.43 -6.66
CA ASP A 197 10.73 -2.06 -5.47
C ASP A 197 9.64 -2.80 -4.68
N PRO A 198 9.56 -4.14 -4.77
CA PRO A 198 8.63 -4.93 -3.98
C PRO A 198 8.80 -4.72 -2.46
N ALA A 199 10.01 -4.48 -1.96
CA ALA A 199 10.23 -4.27 -0.54
C ALA A 199 9.56 -2.99 -0.04
N ALA A 200 9.49 -1.94 -0.86
CA ALA A 200 8.76 -0.73 -0.53
C ALA A 200 7.24 -0.99 -0.42
N ARG A 201 6.70 -1.85 -1.29
CA ARG A 201 5.29 -2.28 -1.23
C ARG A 201 5.01 -3.12 0.02
N ASP A 202 5.88 -4.07 0.33
CA ASP A 202 5.77 -4.88 1.54
C ASP A 202 5.83 -4.00 2.80
N THR A 203 6.71 -2.99 2.81
CA THR A 203 6.78 -2.00 3.89
C THR A 203 5.46 -1.24 4.05
N MET A 204 4.79 -0.85 2.95
CA MET A 204 3.47 -0.22 3.04
C MET A 204 2.42 -1.14 3.68
N VAL A 205 2.44 -2.44 3.35
CA VAL A 205 1.54 -3.44 3.95
C VAL A 205 1.83 -3.62 5.44
N GLU A 206 3.10 -3.72 5.82
CA GLU A 206 3.52 -3.85 7.22
C GLU A 206 3.07 -2.65 8.06
N LEU A 207 3.32 -1.43 7.58
CA LEU A 207 2.88 -0.19 8.25
C LEU A 207 1.36 -0.08 8.32
N LEU A 208 0.64 -0.53 7.29
CA LEU A 208 -0.82 -0.57 7.28
C LEU A 208 -1.37 -1.54 8.34
N LEU A 209 -0.74 -2.71 8.51
CA LEU A 209 -1.18 -3.74 9.45
C LEU A 209 -0.69 -3.52 10.89
N GLU A 210 0.28 -2.63 11.11
CA GLU A 210 0.81 -2.33 12.44
C GLU A 210 -0.31 -1.84 13.40
N PRO A 211 -0.48 -2.41 14.59
CA PRO A 211 -1.54 -1.99 15.51
C PRO A 211 -1.30 -0.57 16.03
N VAL A 212 -2.36 0.25 16.08
CA VAL A 212 -2.28 1.56 16.73
C VAL A 212 -2.36 1.38 18.25
N ASP A 213 -1.33 1.85 18.96
CA ASP A 213 -1.29 1.78 20.41
C ASP A 213 -2.46 2.57 21.03
N ARG A 214 -3.21 1.88 21.90
CA ARG A 214 -4.38 2.41 22.60
C ARG A 214 -3.99 3.44 23.65
N GLY A 215 -2.76 3.42 24.15
CA GLY A 215 -2.22 4.37 25.13
C GLY A 215 -1.89 5.75 24.57
N LEU A 216 -1.81 5.90 23.23
CA LEU A 216 -1.43 7.17 22.60
C LEU A 216 -2.49 8.28 22.80
N PRO A 217 -2.09 9.55 22.81
CA PRO A 217 -3.02 10.67 22.75
C PRO A 217 -3.95 10.60 21.54
N ASP A 218 -5.19 11.08 21.67
CA ASP A 218 -6.17 11.03 20.58
C ASP A 218 -5.71 11.76 19.32
N THR A 219 -4.97 12.86 19.46
CA THR A 219 -4.33 13.56 18.34
C THR A 219 -3.35 12.66 17.59
N ALA A 220 -2.48 11.94 18.31
CA ALA A 220 -1.54 11.02 17.69
C ALA A 220 -2.25 9.85 16.98
N LYS A 221 -3.28 9.28 17.61
CA LYS A 221 -4.13 8.24 17.00
C LYS A 221 -4.79 8.72 15.71
N LYS A 222 -5.31 9.96 15.69
CA LYS A 222 -5.90 10.56 14.47
C LYS A 222 -4.86 10.70 13.36
N GLY A 223 -3.64 11.13 13.69
CA GLY A 223 -2.52 11.17 12.74
C GLY A 223 -2.22 9.79 12.14
N LEU A 224 -2.06 8.77 12.99
CA LEU A 224 -1.80 7.40 12.55
C LEU A 224 -2.95 6.79 11.72
N VAL A 225 -4.21 7.11 12.06
CA VAL A 225 -5.36 6.70 11.22
C VAL A 225 -5.29 7.36 9.85
N GLY A 226 -4.90 8.64 9.78
CA GLY A 226 -4.68 9.34 8.51
C GLY A 226 -3.58 8.71 7.66
N GLU A 227 -2.50 8.26 8.29
CA GLU A 227 -1.43 7.52 7.60
C GLU A 227 -1.89 6.18 7.06
N LYS A 228 -2.63 5.40 7.85
CA LYS A 228 -3.21 4.14 7.39
C LYS A 228 -4.21 4.33 6.25
N TYR A 229 -4.96 5.43 6.28
CA TYR A 229 -5.83 5.83 5.19
C TYR A 229 -5.03 6.02 3.90
N ASP A 230 -3.98 6.83 3.95
CA ASP A 230 -3.16 7.14 2.78
C ASP A 230 -2.42 5.91 2.25
N LEU A 231 -1.89 5.06 3.14
CA LEU A 231 -1.26 3.79 2.80
C LEU A 231 -2.23 2.85 2.05
N LEU A 232 -3.44 2.64 2.58
CA LEU A 232 -4.42 1.75 1.96
C LEU A 232 -4.93 2.29 0.63
N PHE A 233 -5.22 3.59 0.57
CA PHE A 233 -5.64 4.28 -0.64
C PHE A 233 -4.62 4.08 -1.77
N ARG A 234 -3.35 4.31 -1.48
CA ARG A 234 -2.24 4.15 -2.43
C ARG A 234 -1.97 2.69 -2.79
N LEU A 235 -2.03 1.79 -1.82
CA LEU A 235 -1.86 0.36 -2.07
C LEU A 235 -2.93 -0.14 -3.05
N ALA A 236 -4.19 0.30 -2.90
CA ALA A 236 -5.27 -0.07 -3.80
C ALA A 236 -5.08 0.44 -5.24
N GLN A 237 -4.38 1.56 -5.43
CA GLN A 237 -3.98 2.05 -6.75
C GLN A 237 -2.89 1.19 -7.41
N LEU A 238 -1.95 0.68 -6.61
CA LEU A 238 -0.84 -0.13 -7.08
C LEU A 238 -1.23 -1.58 -7.35
N ASP A 239 -1.96 -2.18 -6.40
CA ASP A 239 -2.28 -3.60 -6.38
C ASP A 239 -3.62 -3.81 -5.66
N ARG A 240 -4.69 -3.91 -6.45
CA ARG A 240 -6.07 -4.04 -5.95
C ARG A 240 -6.24 -5.24 -5.04
N GLN A 241 -5.68 -6.39 -5.43
CA GLN A 241 -5.86 -7.63 -4.67
C GLN A 241 -5.11 -7.56 -3.35
N LEU A 242 -3.86 -7.11 -3.38
CA LEU A 242 -3.06 -6.94 -2.17
C LEU A 242 -3.70 -5.96 -1.18
N ALA A 243 -4.34 -4.88 -1.66
CA ALA A 243 -5.07 -3.95 -0.82
C ALA A 243 -6.31 -4.57 -0.16
N LEU A 244 -7.11 -5.34 -0.92
CA LEU A 244 -8.26 -6.08 -0.39
C LEU A 244 -7.83 -7.08 0.68
N ASP A 245 -6.79 -7.87 0.39
CA ASP A 245 -6.26 -8.89 1.31
C ASP A 245 -5.70 -8.23 2.58
N SER A 246 -4.98 -7.12 2.45
CA SER A 246 -4.46 -6.35 3.59
C SER A 246 -5.58 -5.75 4.43
N TYR A 247 -6.62 -5.20 3.80
CA TYR A 247 -7.80 -4.69 4.51
C TYR A 247 -8.55 -5.80 5.25
N ALA A 248 -8.72 -6.97 4.64
CA ALA A 248 -9.35 -8.13 5.26
C ALA A 248 -8.61 -8.59 6.53
N ARG A 249 -7.28 -8.49 6.54
CA ARG A 249 -6.39 -8.84 7.65
C ARG A 249 -6.38 -7.83 8.81
N LEU A 250 -7.05 -6.68 8.70
CA LEU A 250 -7.14 -5.72 9.81
C LEU A 250 -7.97 -6.30 10.97
N ASP A 251 -7.37 -6.43 12.15
CA ASP A 251 -8.03 -7.05 13.31
C ASP A 251 -9.15 -6.20 13.91
N SER A 252 -9.06 -4.87 13.78
CA SER A 252 -9.99 -3.93 14.42
C SER A 252 -11.19 -3.60 13.51
N PRO A 253 -12.43 -3.98 13.88
CA PRO A 253 -13.62 -3.62 13.10
C PRO A 253 -13.81 -2.10 12.99
N LYS A 254 -13.42 -1.36 14.04
CA LYS A 254 -13.43 0.09 14.03
C LYS A 254 -12.45 0.65 12.99
N MET A 255 -11.24 0.09 12.90
CA MET A 255 -10.26 0.50 11.89
C MET A 255 -10.75 0.17 10.48
N LYS A 256 -11.30 -1.03 10.26
CA LYS A 256 -11.94 -1.41 8.99
C LYS A 256 -12.99 -0.38 8.56
N SER A 257 -13.91 -0.03 9.46
CA SER A 257 -14.93 0.99 9.19
C SER A 257 -14.33 2.34 8.77
N LEU A 258 -13.29 2.81 9.46
CA LEU A 258 -12.62 4.07 9.14
C LEU A 258 -11.85 4.05 7.82
N LEU A 259 -11.27 2.90 7.44
CA LEU A 259 -10.45 2.76 6.24
C LEU A 259 -11.24 2.30 5.01
N ARG A 260 -12.52 1.96 5.17
CA ARG A 260 -13.40 1.48 4.09
C ARG A 260 -13.44 2.46 2.91
N GLU A 261 -13.59 3.75 3.20
CA GLU A 261 -13.63 4.80 2.19
C GLU A 261 -12.29 4.95 1.47
N ALA A 262 -11.17 4.77 2.17
CA ALA A 262 -9.83 4.79 1.58
C ALA A 262 -9.67 3.70 0.51
N LEU A 263 -10.10 2.48 0.85
CA LEU A 263 -10.07 1.34 -0.06
C LEU A 263 -10.97 1.58 -1.28
N MET A 264 -12.20 2.02 -1.06
CA MET A 264 -13.13 2.29 -2.16
C MET A 264 -12.61 3.37 -3.10
N ALA A 265 -12.12 4.49 -2.55
CA ALA A 265 -11.54 5.57 -3.33
C ALA A 265 -10.29 5.10 -4.09
N GLY A 266 -9.41 4.35 -3.43
CA GLY A 266 -8.18 3.85 -4.06
C GLY A 266 -8.46 2.86 -5.19
N LEU A 267 -9.46 1.98 -5.03
CA LEU A 267 -9.90 1.07 -6.10
C LEU A 267 -10.50 1.83 -7.28
N ALA A 268 -11.32 2.85 -7.03
CA ALA A 268 -11.88 3.69 -8.09
C ALA A 268 -10.76 4.41 -8.89
N GLU A 269 -9.80 5.01 -8.19
CA GLU A 269 -8.63 5.68 -8.81
C GLU A 269 -7.72 4.69 -9.57
N SER A 270 -7.70 3.41 -9.17
CA SER A 270 -7.00 2.36 -9.92
C SER A 270 -7.68 2.01 -11.26
N GLY A 271 -8.84 2.60 -11.57
CA GLY A 271 -9.64 2.34 -12.76
C GLY A 271 -10.70 1.24 -12.61
N ALA A 272 -11.07 0.86 -11.39
CA ALA A 272 -12.21 -0.04 -11.17
C ALA A 272 -13.54 0.72 -11.34
N THR A 273 -14.52 0.09 -11.97
CA THR A 273 -15.87 0.64 -12.07
C THR A 273 -16.58 0.62 -10.72
N MET A 274 -17.57 1.49 -10.51
CA MET A 274 -18.32 1.54 -9.25
C MET A 274 -19.01 0.19 -8.93
N ASP A 275 -19.49 -0.53 -9.95
CA ASP A 275 -20.09 -1.85 -9.77
C ASP A 275 -19.05 -2.91 -9.35
N GLU A 276 -17.83 -2.84 -9.87
CA GLU A 276 -16.72 -3.69 -9.43
C GLU A 276 -16.33 -3.39 -7.99
N VAL A 277 -16.16 -2.11 -7.64
CA VAL A 277 -15.85 -1.70 -6.27
C VAL A 277 -16.93 -2.22 -5.31
N GLN A 278 -18.21 -2.03 -5.63
CA GLN A 278 -19.30 -2.55 -4.81
C GLN A 278 -19.29 -4.06 -4.67
N ARG A 279 -18.97 -4.81 -5.73
CA ARG A 279 -18.87 -6.28 -5.66
C ARG A 279 -17.73 -6.72 -4.76
N LEU A 280 -16.54 -6.13 -4.91
CA LEU A 280 -15.36 -6.43 -4.10
C LEU A 280 -15.57 -6.06 -2.63
N MET A 281 -16.29 -4.97 -2.35
CA MET A 281 -16.57 -4.54 -0.97
C MET A 281 -17.64 -5.37 -0.25
N ARG A 282 -18.41 -6.21 -0.96
CA ARG A 282 -19.39 -7.14 -0.34
C ARG A 282 -18.75 -8.43 0.14
N THR A 283 -17.55 -8.75 -0.34
CA THR A 283 -16.81 -9.99 0.01
C THR A 283 -15.85 -9.81 1.19
N LEU A 284 -15.77 -8.60 1.74
CA LEU A 284 -14.89 -8.20 2.85
C LEU A 284 -15.66 -8.00 4.15
#